data_AF-A0AAD9V3C2-F1
#
_entry.id   AF-A0AAD9V3C2-F1
#
_cell.length_a   1.000
_cell.length_b   1.000
_cell.length_c   1.000
_cell.angle_alpha   90.00
_cell.angle_beta   90.00
_cell.angle_gamma   90.00
#
_symmetry.space_group_name_H-M   'P 1'
#
loop_
_entity.id
_entity.type
_entity.pdbx_description
1 polymer ?
#
loop_
_entity_poly.entity_id
_entity_poly.type
_entity_poly.pdbx_seq_one_letter_code
_entity_poly.pdbx_strand_id
1 'polypeptide(L)'
;MKTFFGICVAMGILKLPEIHLYWQRKCSLFQIADWNQHMNRDSFIAILRYLKFCDEEVESQPQQVAPDQPPAHPDKLYKGRHFLDQLLPRQFVANKPKRFGIKQQIYTGKDVEQRTPEVGLGTRVVLDLTQGYENQGYIVVTDNFYTSPTLAQKLLQKGINSLGTVKGNTR
;
A
#
# COMPACT_ATOMS: atom_id res chain seq x y z
N MET A 1 3.26 21.02 10.60
CA MET A 1 2.92 19.79 9.84
C MET A 1 1.77 19.95 8.84
N LYS A 2 0.63 20.56 9.19
CA LYS A 2 -0.50 20.73 8.24
C LYS A 2 -0.10 21.41 6.92
N THR A 3 0.69 22.49 7.00
CA THR A 3 1.22 23.19 5.83
C THR A 3 2.07 22.30 4.93
N PHE A 4 2.98 21.49 5.50
CA PHE A 4 3.81 20.55 4.74
C PHE A 4 2.95 19.58 3.92
N PHE A 5 1.94 18.97 4.54
CA PHE A 5 1.04 18.05 3.83
C PHE A 5 0.15 18.77 2.81
N GLY A 6 -0.32 19.98 3.11
CA GLY A 6 -1.04 20.81 2.14
C GLY A 6 -0.19 21.10 0.90
N ILE A 7 1.11 21.35 1.11
CA ILE A 7 2.06 21.55 0.03
C ILE A 7 2.24 20.26 -0.79
N CYS A 8 2.41 19.11 -0.15
CA CYS A 8 2.51 17.80 -0.83
C CYS A 8 1.26 17.49 -1.69
N VAL A 9 0.06 17.79 -1.19
CA VAL A 9 -1.19 17.60 -1.95
C VAL A 9 -1.22 18.51 -3.18
N ALA A 10 -0.88 19.78 -3.01
CA ALA A 10 -0.86 20.74 -4.11
C ALA A 10 0.21 20.41 -5.17
N MET A 11 1.37 19.88 -4.79
CA MET A 11 2.38 19.32 -5.72
C MET A 11 1.87 18.08 -6.48
N GLY A 12 0.97 17.29 -5.88
CA GLY A 12 0.33 16.16 -6.54
C GLY A 12 -0.59 16.60 -7.68
N ILE A 13 -1.28 17.73 -7.51
CA ILE A 13 -2.17 18.34 -8.50
C ILE A 13 -1.35 19.07 -9.58
N LEU A 14 -0.37 19.87 -9.17
CA LEU A 14 0.44 20.69 -10.06
C LEU A 14 1.86 20.14 -10.11
N LYS A 15 2.14 19.29 -11.11
CA LYS A 15 3.45 18.64 -11.23
C LYS A 15 4.44 19.52 -12.00
N LEU A 16 5.43 20.05 -11.29
CA LEU A 16 6.61 20.69 -11.88
C LEU A 16 7.77 19.70 -12.01
N PRO A 17 8.65 19.87 -13.02
CA PRO A 17 9.77 18.94 -13.25
C PRO A 17 10.80 18.95 -12.11
N GLU A 18 10.94 20.07 -11.39
CA GLU A 18 11.87 20.18 -10.28
C GLU A 18 11.23 20.83 -9.05
N ILE A 19 11.62 20.33 -7.87
CA ILE A 19 11.08 20.77 -6.57
C ILE A 19 11.37 22.25 -6.26
N HIS A 20 12.47 22.79 -6.76
CA HIS A 20 12.85 24.17 -6.48
C HIS A 20 11.95 25.17 -7.23
N LEU A 21 11.30 24.74 -8.33
CA LEU A 21 10.43 25.57 -9.16
C LEU A 21 9.17 26.00 -8.42
N TYR A 22 8.67 25.22 -7.46
CA TYR A 22 7.51 25.57 -6.64
C TYR A 22 7.73 26.84 -5.78
N TRP A 23 9.00 27.19 -5.51
CA TRP A 23 9.36 28.37 -4.73
C TRP A 23 9.98 29.50 -5.57
N GLN A 24 10.04 29.35 -6.91
CA GLN A 24 10.56 30.39 -7.80
C GLN A 24 9.54 31.52 -7.99
N ARG A 25 10.00 32.77 -7.82
CA ARG A 25 9.15 33.97 -7.98
C ARG A 25 9.01 34.46 -9.41
N LYS A 26 9.92 34.07 -10.31
CA LYS A 26 9.97 34.57 -11.69
C LYS A 26 8.93 33.94 -12.61
N CYS A 27 8.47 32.73 -12.29
CA CYS A 27 7.53 31.98 -13.10
C CYS A 27 6.19 31.88 -12.36
N SER A 28 5.39 32.95 -12.39
CA SER A 28 3.96 32.90 -12.01
C SER A 28 3.16 32.19 -13.12
N LEU A 29 3.61 31.01 -13.53
CA LEU A 29 2.93 30.20 -14.57
C LEU A 29 1.58 29.67 -14.08
N PHE A 30 1.37 29.71 -12.77
CA PHE A 30 0.15 29.31 -12.12
C PHE A 30 -0.12 30.37 -11.05
N GLN A 31 -1.36 30.85 -10.93
CA GLN A 31 -1.83 31.69 -9.82
C GLN A 31 -1.86 30.89 -8.50
N ILE A 32 -0.83 30.10 -8.24
CA ILE A 32 -0.72 29.35 -7.01
C ILE A 32 -0.24 30.33 -5.97
N ALA A 33 -0.95 30.32 -4.84
CA ALA A 33 -0.59 31.05 -3.63
C ALA A 33 0.92 31.04 -3.43
N ASP A 34 1.50 32.20 -3.09
CA ASP A 34 2.91 32.35 -2.79
C ASP A 34 3.33 31.32 -1.73
N TRP A 35 3.85 30.16 -2.15
CA TRP A 35 4.21 29.06 -1.25
C TRP A 35 5.18 29.52 -0.15
N ASN A 36 6.02 30.50 -0.49
CA ASN A 36 6.93 31.23 0.39
C ASN A 36 6.24 31.87 1.61
N GLN A 37 4.97 32.26 1.52
CA GLN A 37 4.18 32.80 2.64
C GLN A 37 3.87 31.72 3.69
N HIS A 38 3.76 30.47 3.27
CA HIS A 38 3.33 29.37 4.13
C HIS A 38 4.49 28.52 4.63
N MET A 39 5.51 28.28 3.80
CA MET A 39 6.70 27.52 4.16
C MET A 39 7.84 27.90 3.22
N ASN A 40 9.04 28.16 3.74
CA ASN A 40 10.21 28.34 2.87
C ASN A 40 10.64 26.99 2.27
N ARG A 41 11.39 27.03 1.16
CA ARG A 41 11.88 25.82 0.49
C ARG A 41 12.74 24.97 1.42
N ASP A 42 13.64 25.59 2.18
CA ASP A 42 14.66 24.86 2.94
C ASP A 42 14.06 24.12 4.15
N SER A 43 13.05 24.69 4.82
CA SER A 43 12.25 24.02 5.85
C SER A 43 11.40 22.91 5.26
N PHE A 44 10.82 23.09 4.05
CA PHE A 44 10.13 22.00 3.38
C PHE A 44 11.06 20.82 3.11
N ILE A 45 12.26 21.09 2.57
CA ILE A 45 13.28 20.07 2.31
C ILE A 45 13.79 19.43 3.61
N ALA A 46 13.98 20.21 4.68
CA ALA A 46 14.37 19.68 5.97
C ALA A 46 13.31 18.71 6.52
N ILE A 47 12.03 19.11 6.51
CA ILE A 47 10.94 18.23 6.94
C ILE A 47 10.89 17.00 6.05
N LEU A 48 10.98 17.15 4.72
CA LEU A 48 10.97 16.03 3.77
C LEU A 48 12.09 15.01 4.06
N ARG A 49 13.29 15.48 4.42
CA ARG A 49 14.46 14.63 4.72
C ARG A 49 14.38 13.95 6.07
N TYR A 50 13.84 14.62 7.09
CA TYR A 50 13.87 14.16 8.47
C TYR A 50 12.51 13.64 8.99
N LEU A 51 11.50 13.53 8.12
CA LEU A 51 10.20 12.98 8.49
C LEU A 51 10.33 11.49 8.85
N LYS A 52 10.16 11.18 10.13
CA LYS A 52 10.08 9.81 10.65
C LYS A 52 8.64 9.54 11.12
N PHE A 53 8.14 8.32 10.88
CA PHE A 53 6.80 7.86 11.29
C PHE A 53 6.85 6.84 12.44
N CYS A 54 8.04 6.55 12.96
CA CYS A 54 8.30 5.49 13.92
C CYS A 54 9.30 6.01 14.96
N ASP A 55 9.03 5.70 16.23
CA ASP A 55 9.90 6.00 17.36
C ASP A 55 10.86 4.82 17.57
N GLU A 56 12.15 5.04 17.26
CA GLU A 56 13.20 4.02 17.30
C GLU A 56 13.38 3.41 18.71
N GLU A 57 13.06 4.15 19.78
CA GLU A 57 13.19 3.70 21.16
C GLU A 57 12.09 2.72 21.59
N VAL A 58 10.89 2.82 21.02
CA VAL A 58 9.72 2.01 21.40
C VAL A 58 9.76 0.63 20.75
N GLU A 59 10.34 0.53 19.55
CA GLU A 59 10.28 -0.68 18.71
C GLU A 59 11.55 -1.55 18.79
N SER A 60 12.56 -1.08 19.53
CA SER A 60 13.77 -1.84 19.88
C SER A 60 13.52 -2.94 20.91
N GLN A 61 12.35 -2.95 21.55
CA GLN A 61 11.99 -4.00 22.50
C GLN A 61 11.40 -5.18 21.72
N PRO A 62 11.98 -6.40 21.85
CA PRO A 62 11.37 -7.58 21.24
C PRO A 62 9.94 -7.70 21.78
N GLN A 63 8.96 -7.77 20.88
CA GLN A 63 7.57 -8.07 21.24
C GLN A 63 7.57 -9.23 22.23
N GLN A 64 7.19 -8.97 23.47
CA GLN A 64 7.06 -10.02 24.48
C GLN A 64 5.92 -10.93 24.03
N VAL A 65 6.28 -12.06 23.43
CA VAL A 65 5.33 -13.08 23.00
C VAL A 65 4.85 -13.81 24.26
N ALA A 66 3.53 -13.78 24.50
CA ALA A 66 2.92 -14.65 25.49
C ALA A 66 3.26 -16.13 25.18
N PRO A 67 3.48 -17.00 26.19
CA PRO A 67 4.18 -18.27 26.03
C PRO A 67 3.59 -19.30 25.05
N ASP A 68 2.38 -19.09 24.52
CA ASP A 68 1.63 -20.07 23.73
C ASP A 68 1.44 -19.74 22.24
N GLN A 69 2.09 -18.70 21.68
CA GLN A 69 2.01 -18.38 20.25
C GLN A 69 3.34 -18.62 19.52
N PRO A 70 3.31 -19.22 18.30
CA PRO A 70 4.51 -19.39 17.48
C PRO A 70 5.18 -18.03 17.24
N PRO A 71 6.52 -17.98 17.17
CA PRO A 71 7.27 -16.72 17.12
C PRO A 71 6.75 -15.88 15.95
N ALA A 72 6.17 -14.72 16.27
CA ALA A 72 5.69 -13.79 15.27
C ALA A 72 6.90 -13.35 14.44
N HIS A 73 6.87 -13.63 13.13
CA HIS A 73 7.90 -13.14 12.22
C HIS A 73 8.00 -11.61 12.36
N PRO A 74 9.22 -11.05 12.44
CA PRO A 74 9.40 -9.62 12.64
C PRO A 74 8.70 -8.84 11.52
N ASP A 75 7.87 -7.87 11.90
CA ASP A 75 7.11 -7.07 10.94
C ASP A 75 8.08 -6.26 10.08
N LYS A 76 8.21 -6.64 8.80
CA LYS A 76 9.09 -5.95 7.83
C LYS A 76 8.65 -4.51 7.56
N LEU A 77 7.41 -4.16 7.89
CA LEU A 77 6.80 -2.86 7.64
C LEU A 77 6.75 -1.96 8.87
N TYR A 78 7.33 -2.37 9.99
CA TYR A 78 7.25 -1.71 11.30
C TYR A 78 7.38 -0.17 11.23
N LYS A 79 8.38 0.33 10.49
CA LYS A 79 8.67 1.77 10.31
C LYS A 79 7.51 2.60 9.77
N GLY A 80 6.63 2.02 8.96
CA GLY A 80 5.52 2.71 8.30
C GLY A 80 4.15 2.17 8.67
N ARG A 81 4.10 1.06 9.44
CA ARG A 81 2.86 0.32 9.71
C ARG A 81 1.83 1.19 10.43
N HIS A 82 2.27 1.91 11.46
CA HIS A 82 1.42 2.78 12.25
C HIS A 82 0.77 3.89 11.40
N PHE A 83 1.53 4.47 10.47
CA PHE A 83 1.04 5.50 9.56
C PHE A 83 0.06 4.94 8.51
N LEU A 84 0.36 3.77 7.94
CA LEU A 84 -0.51 3.11 6.98
C LEU A 84 -1.85 2.71 7.61
N ASP A 85 -1.84 2.22 8.85
CA ASP A 85 -3.06 1.89 9.59
C ASP A 85 -3.95 3.12 9.86
N GLN A 86 -3.37 4.33 9.88
CA GLN A 86 -4.11 5.60 10.03
C GLN A 86 -4.61 6.16 8.69
N LEU A 87 -3.83 6.03 7.61
CA LEU A 87 -4.16 6.63 6.30
C LEU A 87 -5.23 5.89 5.52
N LEU A 88 -5.34 4.58 5.71
CA LEU A 88 -6.15 3.73 4.87
C LEU A 88 -7.64 3.80 5.30
N PRO A 89 -8.56 4.43 4.52
CA PRO A 89 -9.98 4.54 4.87
C PRO A 89 -10.61 3.20 5.23
N ARG A 90 -11.10 3.11 6.47
CA ARG A 90 -11.57 1.85 7.02
C ARG A 90 -12.82 1.33 6.29
N GLN A 91 -12.69 0.27 5.49
CA GLN A 91 -13.83 -0.48 4.97
C GLN A 91 -14.43 -1.34 6.09
N PHE A 92 -15.76 -1.41 6.18
CA PHE A 92 -16.39 -2.31 7.12
C PHE A 92 -16.20 -3.77 6.69
N VAL A 93 -15.61 -4.60 7.55
CA VAL A 93 -15.40 -6.05 7.33
C VAL A 93 -16.05 -6.80 8.49
N ALA A 94 -17.25 -7.32 8.26
CA ALA A 94 -18.09 -7.92 9.31
C ALA A 94 -17.43 -9.07 10.08
N ASN A 95 -16.54 -9.84 9.42
CA ASN A 95 -15.98 -11.09 9.93
C ASN A 95 -14.57 -10.95 10.56
N LYS A 96 -14.13 -9.75 10.95
CA LYS A 96 -12.84 -9.52 11.60
C LYS A 96 -13.02 -8.91 13.00
N PRO A 97 -12.14 -9.24 13.98
CA PRO A 97 -12.20 -8.66 15.32
C PRO A 97 -12.06 -7.14 15.32
N LYS A 98 -11.31 -6.56 14.37
CA LYS A 98 -11.41 -5.14 13.98
C LYS A 98 -12.27 -5.03 12.72
N ARG A 99 -13.50 -4.53 12.86
CA ARG A 99 -14.54 -4.48 11.81
C ARG A 99 -14.37 -3.36 10.80
N PHE A 100 -13.35 -2.52 10.91
CA PHE A 100 -13.15 -1.33 10.08
C PHE A 100 -11.66 -1.29 9.65
N GLY A 101 -11.36 -1.52 8.36
CA GLY A 101 -10.00 -1.46 7.79
C GLY A 101 -10.00 -1.64 6.26
N ILE A 102 -8.94 -1.20 5.55
CA ILE A 102 -8.77 -1.52 4.12
C ILE A 102 -8.23 -2.95 3.96
N LYS A 103 -8.78 -3.73 3.03
CA LYS A 103 -8.10 -4.93 2.52
C LYS A 103 -6.98 -4.53 1.56
N GLN A 104 -5.85 -4.08 2.10
CA GLN A 104 -4.61 -3.91 1.36
C GLN A 104 -3.60 -4.92 1.87
N GLN A 105 -3.18 -5.83 0.98
CA GLN A 105 -2.06 -6.71 1.23
C GLN A 105 -0.81 -6.06 0.64
N ILE A 106 0.08 -5.60 1.52
CA ILE A 106 1.35 -4.99 1.11
C ILE A 106 2.33 -6.12 0.85
N TYR A 107 2.86 -6.17 -0.36
CA TYR A 107 3.90 -7.13 -0.71
C TYR A 107 5.23 -6.74 -0.04
N THR A 108 5.66 -7.52 0.95
CA THR A 108 6.88 -7.25 1.74
C THR A 108 8.14 -7.89 1.15
N GLY A 109 8.11 -8.31 -0.12
CA GLY A 109 9.22 -8.99 -0.77
C GLY A 109 9.38 -10.45 -0.36
N LYS A 110 10.49 -11.06 -0.79
CA LYS A 110 10.80 -12.46 -0.49
C LYS A 110 11.01 -12.65 1.02
N ASP A 111 10.51 -13.76 1.54
CA ASP A 111 10.85 -14.14 2.90
C ASP A 111 12.22 -14.80 2.93
N VAL A 112 13.15 -14.21 3.70
CA VAL A 112 14.54 -14.69 3.77
C VAL A 112 14.59 -16.08 4.42
N GLU A 113 13.61 -16.38 5.28
CA GLU A 113 13.48 -17.67 5.95
C GLU A 113 12.79 -18.74 5.09
N GLN A 114 11.97 -18.35 4.12
CA GLN A 114 11.37 -19.30 3.17
C GLN A 114 12.39 -19.66 2.09
N ARG A 115 13.07 -20.78 2.30
CA ARG A 115 14.07 -21.33 1.36
C ARG A 115 13.50 -21.71 -0.01
N THR A 116 12.19 -21.94 -0.10
CA THR A 116 11.50 -22.25 -1.35
C THR A 116 10.77 -21.00 -1.88
N PRO A 117 10.96 -20.62 -3.16
CA PRO A 117 10.17 -19.58 -3.79
C PRO A 117 8.67 -19.87 -3.66
N GLU A 118 7.88 -18.87 -3.25
CA GLU A 118 6.43 -19.02 -3.19
C GLU A 118 5.87 -19.20 -4.61
N VAL A 119 5.34 -20.40 -4.88
CA VAL A 119 4.75 -20.73 -6.18
C VAL A 119 3.29 -20.26 -6.21
N GLY A 120 2.91 -19.51 -7.25
CA GLY A 120 1.52 -19.10 -7.44
C GLY A 120 1.09 -17.87 -6.63
N LEU A 121 2.02 -16.96 -6.31
CA LEU A 121 1.75 -15.72 -5.60
C LEU A 121 0.58 -14.93 -6.22
N GLY A 122 0.55 -14.79 -7.55
CA GLY A 122 -0.56 -14.11 -8.25
C GLY A 122 -1.91 -14.76 -7.97
N THR A 123 -1.98 -16.09 -8.05
CA THR A 123 -3.19 -16.87 -7.75
C THR A 123 -3.62 -16.69 -6.29
N ARG A 124 -2.68 -16.75 -5.34
CA ARG A 124 -2.96 -16.56 -3.91
C ARG A 124 -3.54 -15.17 -3.63
N VAL A 125 -2.90 -14.12 -4.15
CA VAL A 125 -3.34 -12.73 -3.97
C VAL A 125 -4.78 -12.54 -4.46
N VAL A 126 -5.11 -13.05 -5.66
CA VAL A 126 -6.48 -12.91 -6.20
C VAL A 126 -7.48 -13.69 -5.33
N LEU A 127 -7.16 -14.91 -4.90
CA LEU A 127 -8.06 -15.69 -4.03
C LEU A 127 -8.29 -15.02 -2.67
N ASP A 128 -7.26 -14.41 -2.09
CA ASP A 128 -7.38 -13.72 -0.81
C ASP A 128 -8.22 -12.43 -0.93
N LEU A 129 -8.02 -11.66 -2.00
CA LEU A 129 -8.78 -10.43 -2.25
C LEU A 129 -10.25 -10.70 -2.58
N THR A 130 -10.54 -11.85 -3.20
CA THR A 130 -11.90 -12.26 -3.59
C THR A 130 -12.68 -12.99 -2.49
N GLN A 131 -12.07 -13.27 -1.34
CA GLN A 131 -12.79 -13.83 -0.18
C GLN A 131 -13.97 -12.94 0.25
N GLY A 132 -15.16 -13.55 0.34
CA GLY A 132 -16.41 -12.90 0.71
C GLY A 132 -17.27 -12.46 -0.49
N TYR A 133 -16.81 -12.70 -1.71
CA TYR A 133 -17.54 -12.39 -2.95
C TYR A 133 -18.03 -13.66 -3.68
N GLU A 134 -17.97 -14.82 -3.03
CA GLU A 134 -18.37 -16.10 -3.59
C GLU A 134 -19.87 -16.14 -3.92
N ASN A 135 -20.23 -16.76 -5.05
CA ASN A 135 -21.61 -17.02 -5.49
C ASN A 135 -22.53 -15.78 -5.60
N GLN A 136 -21.96 -14.58 -5.74
CA GLN A 136 -22.72 -13.33 -5.86
C GLN A 136 -22.90 -12.87 -7.32
N GLY A 137 -22.45 -13.66 -8.30
CA GLY A 137 -22.56 -13.34 -9.73
C GLY A 137 -21.52 -12.35 -10.23
N TYR A 138 -20.52 -11.98 -9.41
CA TYR A 138 -19.44 -11.08 -9.82
C TYR A 138 -18.47 -11.73 -10.80
N ILE A 139 -17.89 -10.88 -11.65
CA ILE A 139 -16.78 -11.23 -12.55
C ILE A 139 -15.54 -10.51 -12.04
N VAL A 140 -14.50 -11.29 -11.73
CA VAL A 140 -13.20 -10.78 -11.34
C VAL A 140 -12.37 -10.56 -12.60
N VAL A 141 -11.99 -9.30 -12.84
CA VAL A 141 -11.14 -8.92 -13.97
C VAL A 141 -9.70 -8.79 -13.50
N THR A 142 -8.79 -9.56 -14.08
CA THR A 142 -7.36 -9.58 -13.72
C THR A 142 -6.47 -9.16 -14.88
N ASP A 143 -5.36 -8.48 -14.55
CA ASP A 143 -4.26 -8.26 -15.51
C ASP A 143 -3.52 -9.58 -15.81
N ASN A 144 -2.74 -9.60 -16.87
CA ASN A 144 -1.97 -10.73 -17.36
C ASN A 144 -1.07 -11.37 -16.30
N PHE A 145 -0.45 -10.55 -15.45
CA PHE A 145 0.41 -11.03 -14.38
C PHE A 145 -0.32 -11.99 -13.41
N TYR A 146 -1.62 -11.78 -13.20
CA TYR A 146 -2.43 -12.56 -12.27
C TYR A 146 -3.25 -13.65 -12.95
N THR A 147 -3.41 -13.58 -14.28
CA THR A 147 -4.31 -14.46 -15.02
C THR A 147 -3.64 -15.81 -15.33
N SER A 148 -4.31 -16.92 -14.96
CA SER A 148 -3.87 -18.28 -15.30
C SER A 148 -5.05 -19.24 -15.36
N PRO A 149 -4.97 -20.34 -16.14
CA PRO A 149 -6.02 -21.37 -16.18
C PRO A 149 -6.32 -21.97 -14.80
N THR A 150 -5.28 -22.17 -13.98
CA THR A 150 -5.43 -22.72 -12.62
C THR A 150 -6.15 -21.75 -11.69
N LEU A 151 -5.91 -20.43 -11.82
CA LEU A 151 -6.68 -19.42 -11.09
C LEU A 151 -8.16 -19.43 -11.53
N ALA A 152 -8.41 -19.43 -12.84
CA ALA A 152 -9.77 -19.42 -13.37
C ALA A 152 -10.59 -20.62 -12.86
N GLN A 153 -10.00 -21.81 -12.83
CA GLN A 153 -10.65 -23.00 -12.29
C GLN A 153 -10.95 -22.88 -10.79
N LYS A 154 -10.01 -22.34 -9.99
CA LYS A 154 -10.22 -22.13 -8.54
C LYS A 154 -11.28 -21.08 -8.24
N LEU A 155 -11.36 -20.01 -9.03
CA LEU A 155 -12.41 -18.99 -8.91
C LEU A 155 -13.77 -19.57 -9.28
N LEU A 156 -13.84 -20.36 -10.35
CA LEU A 156 -15.07 -21.02 -10.78
C LEU A 156 -15.60 -21.99 -9.71
N GLN A 157 -14.71 -22.76 -9.06
CA GLN A 157 -15.08 -23.62 -7.93
C GLN A 157 -15.64 -22.83 -6.73
N LYS A 158 -15.27 -21.56 -6.59
CA LYS A 158 -15.80 -20.64 -5.58
C LYS A 158 -17.05 -19.88 -6.07
N GLY A 159 -17.56 -20.18 -7.26
CA GLY A 159 -18.70 -19.49 -7.85
C GLY A 159 -18.39 -18.06 -8.28
N ILE A 160 -17.15 -17.78 -8.62
CA ILE A 160 -16.68 -16.48 -9.11
C ILE A 160 -16.22 -16.65 -10.56
N ASN A 161 -16.80 -15.87 -11.46
CA ASN A 161 -16.36 -15.83 -12.85
C ASN A 161 -15.09 -15.00 -12.98
N SER A 162 -14.20 -15.35 -13.90
CA SER A 162 -12.94 -14.61 -14.10
C SER A 162 -12.75 -14.21 -15.56
N LEU A 163 -12.21 -13.01 -15.78
CA LEU A 163 -11.81 -12.49 -17.08
C LEU A 163 -10.42 -11.88 -16.98
N GLY A 164 -9.57 -12.08 -17.97
CA GLY A 164 -8.24 -11.48 -17.98
C GLY A 164 -7.49 -11.73 -19.27
N THR A 165 -6.43 -10.98 -19.49
CA THR A 165 -5.54 -11.23 -20.63
C THR A 165 -4.53 -12.30 -20.28
N VAL A 166 -4.10 -13.10 -21.26
CA VAL A 166 -3.09 -14.15 -21.06
C VAL A 166 -1.90 -13.86 -21.94
N LYS A 167 -0.68 -14.03 -21.42
CA LYS A 167 0.55 -13.98 -22.22
C LYS A 167 0.57 -15.15 -23.19
N GLY A 168 0.85 -14.91 -24.47
CA GLY A 168 0.90 -15.96 -25.49
C GLY A 168 1.93 -17.07 -25.24
N ASN A 169 2.90 -16.84 -24.34
CA ASN A 169 3.93 -17.82 -23.97
C ASN A 169 3.60 -18.62 -22.69
N THR A 170 2.40 -18.48 -22.14
CA THR A 170 1.97 -19.29 -21.00
C THR A 170 1.58 -20.67 -21.51
N ARG A 171 2.42 -21.68 -21.25
CA ARG A 171 2.15 -23.09 -21.57
C ARG A 171 1.13 -23.72 -20.62
#